data_AF-A0A7L5YW17-F1
#
_entry.id   AF-A0A7L5YW17-F1
#
_cell.length_a   1.000
_cell.length_b   1.000
_cell.length_c   1.000
_cell.angle_alpha   90.00
_cell.angle_beta   90.00
_cell.angle_gamma   90.00
#
_symmetry.space_group_name_H-M   'P 1'
#
loop_
_entity.id
_entity.type
_entity.pdbx_description
1 polymer ?
#
loop_
_entity_poly.entity_id
_entity_poly.type
_entity_poly.pdbx_seq_one_letter_code
_entity_poly.pdbx_strand_id
1 'polypeptide(L)'
;MLDTDTTEQLTRARCVATETLAQNGWQLLSYPDLGVDLDTFAGQVLATAQTRHRTEGAAILDERYLVSATKYEYARLLYTACSRKDTPAGQRAYQELWNRYSRMVRFKMADHTGAQDVTQNGMKKIYEKLAQCREPGYFLGWAYKIMRNEMGQYWRQQGRQPPVVGWSSASQESGDITASQQSDERLDATQLSIRQTMRSLIQPSPEEAAIRHATDQSLRELIRRCLQHETRSLVFMSLVLNGAEVSKLTEEPIARPTRSTCCAIMPSRSYANAPAPGYAPGPACIPAGGAA
;
A
#
# COMPACT_ATOMS: atom_id res chain seq x y z
N MET A 1 23.48 17.68 31.09
CA MET A 1 23.16 16.23 31.19
C MET A 1 21.85 16.04 30.46
N LEU A 2 21.85 15.35 29.32
CA LEU A 2 20.60 14.90 28.71
C LEU A 2 20.06 13.75 29.57
N ASP A 3 18.75 13.75 29.83
CA ASP A 3 18.12 12.70 30.63
C ASP A 3 18.37 11.33 29.98
N THR A 4 18.81 10.36 30.76
CA THR A 4 19.09 8.99 30.29
C THR A 4 17.89 8.38 29.56
N ASP A 5 16.67 8.70 29.98
CA ASP A 5 15.42 8.32 29.33
C ASP A 5 15.30 8.83 27.89
N THR A 6 15.77 10.05 27.61
CA THR A 6 15.72 10.61 26.24
C THR A 6 16.63 9.84 25.29
N THR A 7 17.80 9.41 25.76
CA THR A 7 18.77 8.65 24.95
C THR A 7 18.26 7.24 24.65
N GLU A 8 17.62 6.60 25.63
CA GLU A 8 16.98 5.29 25.46
C GLU A 8 15.81 5.35 24.45
N GLN A 9 14.93 6.35 24.60
CA GLN A 9 13.82 6.56 23.67
C GLN A 9 14.30 6.85 22.24
N LEU A 10 15.36 7.63 22.07
CA LEU A 10 15.94 7.89 20.76
C LEU A 10 16.53 6.63 20.12
N THR A 11 17.22 5.80 20.91
CA THR A 11 17.76 4.50 20.45
C THR A 11 16.63 3.58 20.00
N ARG A 12 15.54 3.53 20.77
CA ARG A 12 14.34 2.76 20.42
C ARG A 12 13.68 3.28 19.14
N ALA A 13 13.51 4.60 19.00
CA ALA A 13 12.95 5.22 17.80
C ALA A 13 13.80 4.93 16.56
N ARG A 14 15.13 5.00 16.68
CA ARG A 14 16.08 4.65 15.61
C ARG A 14 15.93 3.19 15.17
N CYS A 15 15.82 2.25 16.12
CA CYS A 15 15.63 0.83 15.82
C CYS A 15 14.34 0.59 15.01
N VAL A 16 13.20 1.08 15.54
CA VAL A 16 11.88 0.94 14.89
C VAL A 16 11.85 1.63 13.52
N ALA A 17 12.46 2.80 13.40
CA ALA A 17 12.56 3.52 12.14
C ALA A 17 13.34 2.69 11.11
N THR A 18 14.53 2.21 11.47
CA THR A 18 15.40 1.41 10.58
C THR A 18 14.67 0.16 10.07
N GLU A 19 14.01 -0.58 10.96
CA GLU A 19 13.23 -1.76 10.58
C GLU A 19 12.06 -1.40 9.65
N THR A 20 11.29 -0.36 9.99
CA THR A 20 10.14 0.08 9.18
C THR A 20 10.58 0.52 7.77
N LEU A 21 11.70 1.25 7.66
CA LEU A 21 12.27 1.66 6.36
C LEU A 21 12.68 0.43 5.54
N ALA A 22 13.37 -0.54 6.16
CA ALA A 22 13.79 -1.77 5.50
C ALA A 22 12.61 -2.59 4.99
N GLN A 23 11.58 -2.80 5.81
CA GLN A 23 10.35 -3.53 5.44
C GLN A 23 9.63 -2.90 4.23
N ASN A 24 9.70 -1.58 4.07
CA ASN A 24 9.05 -0.87 2.96
C ASN A 24 9.98 -0.65 1.75
N GLY A 25 11.26 -1.03 1.83
CA GLY A 25 12.24 -0.80 0.77
C GLY A 25 12.55 0.68 0.53
N TRP A 26 12.49 1.48 1.59
CA TRP A 26 12.65 2.93 1.60
C TRP A 26 14.12 3.33 1.77
N GLN A 27 14.66 4.12 0.84
CA GLN A 27 16.10 4.39 0.75
C GLN A 27 16.45 5.88 0.61
N LEU A 28 15.49 6.80 0.80
CA LEU A 28 15.76 8.23 0.63
C LEU A 28 16.76 8.80 1.64
N LEU A 29 16.91 8.21 2.83
CA LEU A 29 17.90 8.67 3.81
C LEU A 29 19.36 8.47 3.36
N SER A 30 19.61 7.68 2.32
CA SER A 30 20.94 7.51 1.74
C SER A 30 21.39 8.70 0.88
N TYR A 31 20.51 9.68 0.64
CA TYR A 31 20.76 10.81 -0.25
C TYR A 31 21.15 12.07 0.56
N PRO A 32 22.42 12.51 0.50
CA PRO A 32 22.92 13.60 1.34
C PRO A 32 22.34 14.97 0.98
N ASP A 33 21.84 15.14 -0.25
CA ASP A 33 21.20 16.39 -0.70
C ASP A 33 19.94 16.72 0.10
N LEU A 34 19.26 15.72 0.67
CA LEU A 34 18.11 15.94 1.56
C LEU A 34 18.52 16.50 2.93
N GLY A 35 19.79 16.35 3.33
CA GLY A 35 20.31 16.88 4.61
C GLY A 35 19.68 16.25 5.85
N VAL A 36 19.16 15.03 5.73
CA VAL A 36 18.53 14.28 6.84
C VAL A 36 19.28 12.96 7.00
N ASP A 37 20.07 12.86 8.07
CA ASP A 37 20.68 11.60 8.48
C ASP A 37 19.70 10.75 9.32
N LEU A 38 20.10 9.52 9.65
CA LEU A 38 19.26 8.58 10.39
C LEU A 38 18.96 9.07 11.81
N ASP A 39 19.91 9.72 12.49
CA ASP A 39 19.74 10.18 13.86
C ASP A 39 18.81 11.40 13.94
N THR A 40 18.94 12.33 13.00
CA THR A 40 18.01 13.46 12.83
C THR A 40 16.61 12.95 12.51
N PHE A 41 16.49 11.98 11.60
CA PHE A 41 15.21 11.36 11.27
C PHE A 41 14.59 10.66 12.48
N ALA A 42 15.37 9.89 13.25
CA ALA A 42 14.89 9.23 14.46
C ALA A 42 14.42 10.24 15.53
N GLY A 43 15.13 11.37 15.67
CA GLY A 43 14.71 12.47 16.53
C GLY A 43 13.37 13.09 16.11
N GLN A 44 13.17 13.30 14.80
CA GLN A 44 11.89 13.77 14.25
C GLN A 44 10.75 12.76 14.50
N VAL A 45 11.02 11.47 14.30
CA VAL A 45 10.06 10.40 14.57
C VAL A 45 9.65 10.38 16.04
N LEU A 46 10.62 10.48 16.96
CA LEU A 46 10.34 10.52 18.39
C LEU A 46 9.50 11.73 18.77
N ALA A 47 9.84 12.93 18.29
CA ALA A 47 9.10 14.15 18.56
C ALA A 47 7.65 14.08 18.05
N THR A 48 7.44 13.56 16.84
CA THR A 48 6.11 13.37 16.25
C THR A 48 5.30 12.30 17.00
N ALA A 49 5.94 11.21 17.41
CA ALA A 49 5.29 10.16 18.20
C ALA A 49 4.85 10.69 19.58
N GLN A 50 5.73 11.43 20.27
CA GLN A 50 5.41 12.06 21.56
C GLN A 50 4.28 13.08 21.45
N THR A 51 4.25 13.88 20.39
CA THR A 51 3.18 14.88 20.16
C THR A 51 1.82 14.20 20.02
N ARG A 52 1.73 13.11 19.25
CA ARG A 52 0.49 12.33 19.09
C ARG A 52 0.09 11.61 20.38
N HIS A 53 1.07 11.00 21.05
CA HIS A 53 0.87 10.29 22.30
C HIS A 53 0.30 11.19 23.41
N ARG A 54 0.78 12.44 23.52
CA ARG A 54 0.24 13.43 24.47
C ARG A 54 -1.23 13.76 24.22
N THR A 55 -1.68 13.74 22.96
CA THR A 55 -3.10 13.96 22.62
C THR A 55 -3.99 12.81 23.10
N GLU A 56 -3.45 11.59 23.21
CA GLU A 56 -4.20 10.38 23.58
C GLU A 56 -4.08 10.00 25.07
N GLY A 57 -3.21 10.67 25.83
CA GLY A 57 -3.13 10.54 27.29
C GLY A 57 -2.53 9.23 27.81
N ALA A 58 -1.86 8.45 26.96
CA ALA A 58 -1.15 7.25 27.39
C ALA A 58 0.13 7.61 28.19
N ALA A 59 0.60 6.68 29.03
CA ALA A 59 1.76 6.90 29.90
C ALA A 59 3.09 6.41 29.28
N ILE A 60 3.04 5.43 28.37
CA ILE A 60 4.22 4.78 27.79
C ILE A 60 4.11 4.81 26.26
N LEU A 61 5.17 5.28 25.60
CA LEU A 61 5.24 5.34 24.16
C LEU A 61 5.25 3.91 23.57
N ASP A 62 4.11 3.52 23.01
CA ASP A 62 3.94 2.25 22.29
C ASP A 62 4.68 2.29 20.93
N GLU A 63 5.21 1.14 20.52
CA GLU A 63 5.88 0.93 19.24
C GLU A 63 4.97 1.29 18.06
N ARG A 64 3.66 1.07 18.20
CA ARG A 64 2.66 1.45 17.18
C ARG A 64 2.72 2.94 16.84
N TYR A 65 2.97 3.81 17.82
CA TYR A 65 3.12 5.25 17.57
C TYR A 65 4.43 5.55 16.84
N LEU A 66 5.52 4.87 17.19
CA LEU A 66 6.81 5.02 16.51
C LEU A 66 6.73 4.57 15.04
N VAL A 67 6.08 3.44 14.74
CA VAL A 67 5.86 2.98 13.36
C VAL A 67 4.99 3.97 12.58
N SER A 68 3.91 4.46 13.20
CA SER A 68 3.01 5.45 12.58
C SER A 68 3.73 6.79 12.33
N ALA A 69 4.52 7.26 13.28
CA ALA A 69 5.33 8.46 13.16
C ALA A 69 6.43 8.30 12.11
N THR A 70 7.07 7.13 12.02
CA THR A 70 8.07 6.81 10.98
C THR A 70 7.46 6.96 9.58
N LYS A 71 6.29 6.37 9.35
CA LYS A 71 5.59 6.48 8.06
C LYS A 71 5.21 7.93 7.75
N TYR A 72 4.83 8.69 8.77
CA TYR A 72 4.46 10.11 8.63
C TYR A 72 5.67 10.98 8.27
N GLU A 73 6.79 10.87 9.01
CA GLU A 73 8.01 11.62 8.70
C GLU A 73 8.61 11.20 7.36
N TYR A 74 8.58 9.91 7.02
CA TYR A 74 9.03 9.47 5.71
C TYR A 74 8.15 10.00 4.58
N ALA A 75 6.84 10.12 4.77
CA ALA A 75 5.95 10.76 3.81
C ALA A 75 6.30 12.24 3.59
N ARG A 76 6.71 12.97 4.63
CA ARG A 76 7.22 14.35 4.51
C ARG A 76 8.52 14.41 3.72
N LEU A 77 9.43 13.45 3.97
CA LEU A 77 10.70 13.35 3.24
C LEU A 77 10.45 13.07 1.75
N LEU A 78 9.57 12.11 1.44
CA LEU A 78 9.13 11.80 0.08
C LEU A 78 8.55 13.03 -0.63
N TYR A 79 7.68 13.79 0.04
CA TYR A 79 7.11 15.03 -0.51
C TYR A 79 8.18 16.06 -0.81
N THR A 80 9.12 16.25 0.11
CA THR A 80 10.23 17.21 -0.03
C THR A 80 11.13 16.81 -1.20
N ALA A 81 11.47 15.52 -1.31
CA ALA A 81 12.24 14.97 -2.41
C ALA A 81 11.51 15.13 -3.75
N CYS A 82 10.21 14.81 -3.83
CA CYS A 82 9.41 14.99 -5.05
C CYS A 82 9.30 16.46 -5.49
N SER A 83 9.34 17.40 -4.54
CA SER A 83 9.26 18.83 -4.83
C SER A 83 10.54 19.36 -5.48
N ARG A 84 11.68 18.67 -5.27
CA ARG A 84 12.96 18.96 -5.91
C ARG A 84 13.03 18.22 -7.25
N LYS A 85 12.48 18.87 -8.28
CA LYS A 85 12.56 18.37 -9.65
C LYS A 85 14.03 18.22 -10.06
N ASP A 86 14.32 17.19 -10.85
CA ASP A 86 15.62 16.94 -11.48
C ASP A 86 16.79 16.58 -10.53
N THR A 87 16.53 16.33 -9.23
CA THR A 87 17.56 15.77 -8.34
C THR A 87 17.52 14.23 -8.31
N PRO A 88 18.65 13.56 -8.03
CA PRO A 88 18.68 12.11 -7.83
C PRO A 88 17.71 11.65 -6.72
N ALA A 89 17.59 12.42 -5.64
CA ALA A 89 16.62 12.14 -4.57
C ALA A 89 15.17 12.25 -5.07
N GLY A 90 14.85 13.24 -5.91
CA GLY A 90 13.53 13.38 -6.52
C GLY A 90 13.19 12.22 -7.45
N GLN A 91 14.13 11.81 -8.31
CA GLN A 91 13.97 10.63 -9.17
C GLN A 91 13.75 9.37 -8.34
N ARG A 92 14.56 9.16 -7.29
CA ARG A 92 14.41 8.03 -6.37
C ARG A 92 13.05 8.03 -5.67
N ALA A 93 12.58 9.18 -5.19
CA ALA A 93 11.28 9.31 -4.54
C ALA A 93 10.15 8.86 -5.49
N TYR A 94 10.19 9.28 -6.76
CA TYR A 94 9.21 8.84 -7.75
C TYR A 94 9.31 7.34 -8.07
N GLN A 95 10.51 6.75 -8.09
CA GLN A 95 10.69 5.31 -8.24
C GLN A 95 10.08 4.53 -7.06
N GLU A 96 10.27 4.99 -5.83
CA GLU A 96 9.67 4.36 -4.64
C GLU A 96 8.13 4.44 -4.66
N LEU A 97 7.58 5.58 -5.05
CA LEU A 97 6.14 5.74 -5.26
C LEU A 97 5.63 4.81 -6.37
N TRP A 98 6.34 4.73 -7.50
CA TRP A 98 6.01 3.82 -8.60
C TRP A 98 5.99 2.37 -8.12
N ASN A 99 7.04 1.92 -7.43
CA ASN A 99 7.17 0.55 -6.92
C ASN A 99 6.06 0.18 -5.93
N ARG A 100 5.63 1.15 -5.11
CA ARG A 100 4.52 0.97 -4.18
C ARG A 100 3.19 0.86 -4.90
N TYR A 101 2.86 1.82 -5.76
CA TYR A 101 1.52 1.91 -6.35
C TYR A 101 1.32 0.96 -7.52
N SER A 102 2.34 0.66 -8.31
CA SER A 102 2.25 -0.37 -9.36
C SER A 102 1.88 -1.74 -8.78
N ARG A 103 2.52 -2.17 -7.68
CA ARG A 103 2.15 -3.41 -6.97
C ARG A 103 0.71 -3.37 -6.47
N MET A 104 0.32 -2.27 -5.84
CA MET A 104 -1.03 -2.09 -5.32
C MET A 104 -2.10 -2.14 -6.42
N VAL A 105 -1.89 -1.43 -7.53
CA VAL A 105 -2.84 -1.40 -8.66
C VAL A 105 -2.91 -2.76 -9.34
N ARG A 106 -1.76 -3.41 -9.60
CA ARG A 106 -1.71 -4.77 -10.16
C ARG A 106 -2.40 -5.81 -9.28
N PHE A 107 -2.35 -5.65 -7.95
CA PHE A 107 -3.09 -6.52 -7.05
C PHE A 107 -4.61 -6.31 -7.12
N LYS A 108 -5.06 -5.09 -7.43
CA LYS A 108 -6.49 -4.72 -7.48
C LYS A 108 -7.12 -4.89 -8.86
N MET A 109 -6.34 -5.02 -9.92
CA MET A 109 -6.82 -5.07 -11.29
C MET A 109 -6.36 -6.36 -11.97
N ALA A 110 -7.30 -7.09 -12.57
CA ALA A 110 -7.00 -8.32 -13.32
C ALA A 110 -6.31 -8.03 -14.66
N ASP A 111 -6.69 -6.95 -15.33
CA ASP A 111 -6.09 -6.52 -16.58
C ASP A 111 -4.73 -5.83 -16.34
N HIS A 112 -3.65 -6.48 -16.78
CA HIS A 112 -2.29 -5.99 -16.64
C HIS A 112 -2.00 -4.71 -17.43
N THR A 113 -2.56 -4.58 -18.64
CA THR A 113 -2.34 -3.40 -19.48
C THR A 113 -3.04 -2.20 -18.87
N GLY A 114 -4.31 -2.36 -18.48
CA GLY A 114 -5.06 -1.33 -17.77
C GLY A 114 -4.42 -0.95 -16.43
N ALA A 115 -3.84 -1.91 -15.69
CA ALA A 115 -3.13 -1.61 -14.44
C ALA A 115 -1.89 -0.71 -14.67
N GLN A 116 -1.15 -0.93 -15.76
CA GLN A 116 -0.01 -0.09 -16.13
C GLN A 116 -0.48 1.32 -16.50
N ASP A 117 -1.52 1.44 -17.32
CA ASP A 117 -2.08 2.73 -17.74
C ASP A 117 -2.62 3.53 -16.55
N VAL A 118 -3.35 2.87 -15.64
CA VAL A 118 -3.85 3.49 -14.41
C VAL A 118 -2.70 3.97 -13.52
N THR A 119 -1.67 3.15 -13.35
CA THR A 119 -0.50 3.53 -12.55
C THR A 119 0.20 4.75 -13.17
N GLN A 120 0.41 4.74 -14.49
CA GLN A 120 1.06 5.83 -15.20
C GLN A 120 0.26 7.13 -15.11
N ASN A 121 -1.05 7.08 -15.35
CA ASN A 121 -1.94 8.25 -15.25
C ASN A 121 -2.00 8.78 -13.81
N GLY A 122 -2.04 7.89 -12.82
CA GLY A 122 -1.99 8.25 -11.40
C GLY A 122 -0.69 8.95 -11.03
N MET A 123 0.45 8.42 -11.48
CA MET A 123 1.76 9.03 -11.24
C MET A 123 1.89 10.40 -11.92
N LYS A 124 1.40 10.55 -13.17
CA LYS A 124 1.34 11.85 -13.85
C LYS A 124 0.53 12.86 -13.04
N LYS A 125 -0.65 12.48 -12.54
CA LYS A 125 -1.50 13.35 -11.71
C LYS A 125 -0.85 13.70 -10.36
N ILE A 126 -0.14 12.76 -9.72
CA ILE A 126 0.64 13.04 -8.50
C ILE A 126 1.72 14.08 -8.78
N TYR A 127 2.44 13.95 -9.89
CA TYR A 127 3.48 14.91 -10.30
C TYR A 127 2.89 16.30 -10.56
N GLU A 128 1.83 16.40 -11.37
CA GLU A 128 1.19 17.67 -11.74
C GLU A 128 0.54 18.38 -10.56
N LYS A 129 -0.05 17.61 -9.63
CA LYS A 129 -0.83 18.14 -8.51
C LYS A 129 -0.09 18.12 -7.18
N LEU A 130 1.23 17.91 -7.18
CA LEU A 130 2.03 17.79 -5.95
C LEU A 130 1.79 18.96 -4.98
N ALA A 131 1.74 20.19 -5.51
CA ALA A 131 1.48 21.41 -4.74
C ALA A 131 0.09 21.47 -4.08
N GLN A 132 -0.86 20.62 -4.49
CA GLN A 132 -2.19 20.53 -3.87
C GLN A 132 -2.18 19.69 -2.58
N CYS A 133 -1.09 18.97 -2.30
CA CYS A 133 -0.93 18.28 -1.02
C CYS A 133 -0.59 19.30 0.07
N ARG A 134 -1.58 19.66 0.89
CA ARG A 134 -1.44 20.68 1.95
C ARG A 134 -0.61 20.21 3.15
N GLU A 135 -0.65 18.91 3.43
CA GLU A 135 0.00 18.32 4.60
C GLU A 135 0.99 17.23 4.16
N PRO A 136 2.31 17.54 4.10
CA PRO A 136 3.32 16.63 3.60
C PRO A 136 3.37 15.26 4.31
N GLY A 137 3.04 15.19 5.60
CA GLY A 137 3.02 13.91 6.32
C GLY A 137 1.87 12.98 5.95
N TYR A 138 0.85 13.49 5.26
CA TYR A 138 -0.21 12.68 4.65
C TYR A 138 -0.01 12.46 3.15
N PHE A 139 1.16 12.78 2.61
CA PHE A 139 1.46 12.68 1.18
C PHE A 139 1.15 11.29 0.59
N LEU A 140 1.56 10.21 1.26
CA LEU A 140 1.25 8.83 0.83
C LEU A 140 -0.26 8.53 0.83
N GLY A 141 -1.00 9.08 1.78
CA GLY A 141 -2.47 8.96 1.82
C GLY A 141 -3.14 9.75 0.70
N TRP A 142 -2.63 10.94 0.40
CA TRP A 142 -3.08 11.78 -0.71
C TRP A 142 -2.81 11.13 -2.06
N ALA A 143 -1.60 10.62 -2.30
CA ALA A 143 -1.22 9.90 -3.51
C ALA A 143 -2.05 8.61 -3.68
N TYR A 144 -2.34 7.89 -2.58
CA TYR A 144 -3.25 6.75 -2.61
C TYR A 144 -4.66 7.12 -3.10
N LYS A 145 -5.21 8.26 -2.65
CA LYS A 145 -6.52 8.75 -3.11
C LYS A 145 -6.52 9.01 -4.62
N ILE A 146 -5.45 9.60 -5.16
CA ILE A 146 -5.30 9.78 -6.62
C ILE A 146 -5.35 8.43 -7.33
N MET A 147 -4.51 7.47 -6.92
CA MET A 147 -4.47 6.14 -7.53
C MET A 147 -5.82 5.43 -7.47
N ARG A 148 -6.52 5.52 -6.35
CA ARG A 148 -7.88 4.95 -6.20
C ARG A 148 -8.87 5.61 -7.15
N ASN A 149 -8.80 6.92 -7.33
CA ASN A 149 -9.67 7.64 -8.25
C ASN A 149 -9.40 7.24 -9.71
N GLU A 150 -8.14 7.02 -10.08
CA GLU A 150 -7.77 6.53 -11.41
C GLU A 150 -8.31 5.12 -11.68
N MET A 151 -8.16 4.18 -10.72
CA MET A 151 -8.78 2.86 -10.82
C MET A 151 -10.31 2.96 -11.03
N GLY A 152 -10.98 3.84 -10.28
CA GLY A 152 -12.42 4.08 -10.42
C GLY A 152 -12.82 4.78 -11.73
N GLN A 153 -11.94 5.59 -12.32
CA GLN A 153 -12.15 6.16 -13.67
C GLN A 153 -12.04 5.07 -14.73
N TYR A 154 -11.01 4.22 -14.64
CA TYR A 154 -10.80 3.11 -15.56
C TYR A 154 -11.99 2.15 -15.60
N TRP A 155 -12.48 1.68 -14.44
CA TRP A 155 -13.64 0.78 -14.40
C TRP A 155 -14.92 1.41 -14.96
N ARG A 156 -15.14 2.72 -14.75
CA ARG A 156 -16.29 3.43 -15.34
C ARG A 156 -16.20 3.54 -16.85
N GLN A 157 -14.99 3.67 -17.40
CA GLN A 157 -14.78 3.69 -18.84
C GLN A 157 -15.01 2.30 -19.44
N GLN A 158 -14.51 1.24 -18.80
CA GLN A 158 -14.72 -0.14 -19.24
C GLN A 158 -16.20 -0.54 -19.23
N GLY A 159 -16.95 -0.20 -18.16
CA GLY A 159 -18.38 -0.51 -18.09
C GLY A 159 -19.28 0.32 -19.02
N ARG A 160 -18.75 1.40 -19.61
CA ARG A 160 -19.44 2.23 -20.62
C ARG A 160 -19.07 1.86 -22.04
N GLN A 161 -18.05 1.04 -22.25
CA GLN A 161 -17.78 0.53 -23.58
C GLN A 161 -18.90 -0.46 -23.94
N PRO A 162 -19.64 -0.25 -25.03
CA PRO A 162 -20.51 -1.30 -25.55
C PRO A 162 -19.64 -2.55 -25.75
N PRO A 163 -20.16 -3.76 -25.47
CA PRO A 163 -19.40 -4.98 -25.71
C PRO A 163 -18.89 -4.90 -27.14
N VAL A 164 -17.56 -4.96 -27.30
CA VAL A 164 -16.93 -4.99 -28.61
C VAL A 164 -17.39 -6.30 -29.24
N VAL A 165 -18.51 -6.24 -29.97
CA VAL A 165 -18.94 -7.30 -30.87
C VAL A 165 -17.77 -7.42 -31.83
N GLY A 166 -17.07 -8.56 -31.75
CA GLY A 166 -15.92 -8.83 -32.57
C GLY A 166 -16.28 -8.56 -34.02
N TRP A 167 -15.70 -7.51 -34.59
CA TRP A 167 -15.92 -7.12 -35.97
C TRP A 167 -15.16 -8.09 -36.87
N SER A 168 -15.67 -9.31 -36.96
CA SER A 168 -15.45 -10.14 -38.13
C SER A 168 -16.37 -9.63 -39.22
N SER A 169 -15.73 -9.14 -40.28
CA SER A 169 -16.24 -8.97 -41.64
C SER A 169 -17.00 -7.69 -41.96
N ALA A 170 -16.28 -6.88 -42.76
CA ALA A 170 -16.76 -6.15 -43.93
C ALA A 170 -17.95 -5.19 -43.74
N SER A 171 -17.69 -3.89 -43.82
CA SER A 171 -18.11 -3.12 -45.00
C SER A 171 -17.49 -1.72 -45.00
N GLN A 172 -17.04 -1.39 -46.19
CA GLN A 172 -16.51 -0.15 -46.72
C GLN A 172 -17.63 0.90 -46.81
N GLU A 173 -17.41 2.12 -46.31
CA GLU A 173 -17.59 3.39 -47.05
C GLU A 173 -17.48 4.64 -46.16
N SER A 174 -16.83 5.64 -46.78
CA SER A 174 -16.51 7.02 -46.43
C SER A 174 -17.40 7.82 -45.46
N GLY A 175 -16.74 8.67 -44.67
CA GLY A 175 -17.34 9.83 -44.01
C GLY A 175 -16.27 10.79 -43.48
N ASP A 176 -15.98 11.82 -44.27
CA ASP A 176 -15.06 12.95 -44.05
C ASP A 176 -15.41 13.80 -42.81
N ILE A 177 -14.46 14.01 -41.89
CA ILE A 177 -14.47 15.10 -40.91
C ILE A 177 -13.05 15.62 -40.73
N THR A 178 -12.77 16.75 -41.37
CA THR A 178 -11.52 17.51 -41.20
C THR A 178 -11.81 18.80 -40.45
N ALA A 179 -11.35 18.94 -39.20
CA ALA A 179 -10.99 20.25 -38.61
C ALA A 179 -10.36 20.12 -37.20
N SER A 180 -9.23 20.81 -37.02
CA SER A 180 -8.55 21.15 -35.76
C SER A 180 -7.50 20.15 -35.23
N GLN A 181 -6.29 20.17 -35.82
CA GLN A 181 -5.14 19.36 -35.37
C GLN A 181 -3.79 20.09 -35.21
N GLN A 182 -3.70 21.41 -35.43
CA GLN A 182 -2.37 22.05 -35.56
C GLN A 182 -1.78 22.68 -34.29
N SER A 183 -2.40 22.53 -33.11
CA SER A 183 -1.81 23.02 -31.84
C SER A 183 -1.34 21.94 -30.86
N ASP A 184 -1.52 20.65 -31.16
CA ASP A 184 -1.21 19.53 -30.24
C ASP A 184 0.14 18.83 -30.50
N GLU A 185 0.73 18.97 -31.70
CA GLU A 185 1.92 18.19 -32.10
C GLU A 185 3.19 18.46 -31.27
N ARG A 186 3.34 19.66 -30.70
CA ARG A 186 4.53 20.02 -29.88
C ARG A 186 4.46 19.54 -28.43
N LEU A 187 3.25 19.39 -27.87
CA LEU A 187 3.06 18.79 -26.54
C LEU A 187 3.23 17.27 -26.59
N ASP A 188 2.97 16.66 -27.74
CA ASP A 188 3.03 15.20 -27.89
C ASP A 188 4.47 14.67 -27.95
N ALA A 189 5.41 15.36 -28.60
CA ALA A 189 6.82 14.94 -28.64
C ALA A 189 7.48 14.89 -27.25
N THR A 190 7.20 15.89 -26.41
CA THR A 190 7.72 15.93 -25.02
C THR A 190 7.02 14.88 -24.15
N GLN A 191 5.70 14.69 -24.32
CA GLN A 191 4.98 13.62 -23.63
C GLN A 191 5.44 12.23 -24.05
N LEU A 192 5.73 12.01 -25.33
CA LEU A 192 6.26 10.74 -25.86
C LEU A 192 7.65 10.46 -25.29
N SER A 193 8.52 11.46 -25.19
CA SER A 193 9.84 11.33 -24.55
C SER A 193 9.71 10.99 -23.06
N ILE A 194 8.86 11.68 -22.30
CA ILE A 194 8.60 11.35 -20.88
C ILE A 194 8.02 9.94 -20.74
N ARG A 195 7.09 9.54 -21.62
CA ARG A 195 6.52 8.19 -21.65
C ARG A 195 7.57 7.12 -21.96
N GLN A 196 8.47 7.38 -22.90
CA GLN A 196 9.56 6.47 -23.26
C GLN A 196 10.60 6.36 -22.14
N THR A 197 11.01 7.47 -21.53
CA THR A 197 11.93 7.49 -20.38
C THR A 197 11.32 6.75 -19.20
N MET A 198 10.06 7.03 -18.84
CA MET A 198 9.37 6.27 -17.80
C MET A 198 9.31 4.79 -18.16
N ARG A 199 8.89 4.41 -19.37
CA ARG A 199 8.81 3.01 -19.79
C ARG A 199 10.17 2.29 -19.70
N SER A 200 11.28 2.96 -20.02
CA SER A 200 12.64 2.41 -19.90
C SER A 200 13.10 2.21 -18.46
N LEU A 201 12.64 3.05 -17.52
CA LEU A 201 12.93 2.93 -16.08
C LEU A 201 12.02 1.91 -15.38
N ILE A 202 10.91 1.54 -16.01
CA ILE A 202 9.85 0.69 -15.43
C ILE A 202 9.98 -0.76 -15.84
N GLN A 203 10.56 -1.07 -17.01
CA GLN A 203 10.74 -2.46 -17.40
C GLN A 203 11.76 -3.12 -16.47
N PRO A 204 11.37 -4.14 -15.70
CA PRO A 204 12.35 -4.94 -14.96
C PRO A 204 13.33 -5.49 -15.98
N SER A 205 14.62 -5.50 -15.63
CA SER A 205 15.64 -6.17 -16.43
C SER A 205 15.12 -7.57 -16.81
N PRO A 206 15.38 -8.08 -18.02
CA PRO A 206 14.98 -9.43 -18.41
C PRO A 206 15.42 -10.48 -17.38
N GLU A 207 16.50 -10.22 -16.65
CA GLU A 207 16.99 -11.02 -15.54
C GLU A 207 16.07 -10.97 -14.30
N GLU A 208 15.61 -9.78 -13.90
CA GLU A 208 14.65 -9.61 -12.81
C GLU A 208 13.27 -10.21 -13.14
N ALA A 209 12.84 -10.12 -14.40
CA ALA A 209 11.63 -10.76 -14.89
C ALA A 209 11.73 -12.29 -14.83
N ALA A 210 12.88 -12.84 -15.22
CA ALA A 210 13.16 -14.28 -15.15
C ALA A 210 13.18 -14.80 -13.69
N ILE A 211 13.81 -14.06 -12.78
CA ILE A 211 13.84 -14.41 -11.35
C ILE A 211 12.43 -14.43 -10.76
N ARG A 212 11.61 -13.39 -11.03
CA ARG A 212 10.22 -13.32 -10.55
C ARG A 212 9.36 -14.47 -11.06
N HIS A 213 9.50 -14.79 -12.36
CA HIS A 213 8.76 -15.89 -12.97
C HIS A 213 9.16 -17.25 -12.38
N ALA A 214 10.45 -17.48 -12.13
CA ALA A 214 10.95 -18.70 -11.49
C ALA A 214 10.45 -18.85 -10.03
N THR A 215 10.40 -17.75 -9.26
CA THR A 215 9.82 -17.78 -7.91
C THR A 215 8.31 -18.03 -7.92
N ASP A 216 7.58 -17.43 -8.86
CA ASP A 216 6.13 -17.63 -8.98
C ASP A 216 5.78 -19.07 -9.39
N GLN A 217 6.55 -19.67 -10.30
CA GLN A 217 6.38 -21.07 -10.68
C GLN A 217 6.67 -22.02 -9.52
N SER A 218 7.74 -21.76 -8.76
CA SER A 218 8.11 -22.57 -7.60
C SER A 218 7.05 -22.50 -6.49
N LEU A 219 6.52 -21.30 -6.22
CA LEU A 219 5.45 -21.12 -5.23
C LEU A 219 4.15 -21.80 -5.66
N ARG A 220 3.76 -21.68 -6.94
CA ARG A 220 2.57 -22.35 -7.49
C ARG A 220 2.66 -23.87 -7.38
N GLU A 221 3.82 -24.44 -7.69
CA GLU A 221 4.03 -25.89 -7.56
C GLU A 221 4.01 -26.34 -6.10
N LEU A 222 4.56 -25.55 -5.18
CA LEU A 222 4.52 -25.85 -3.74
C LEU A 222 3.07 -25.82 -3.20
N ILE A 223 2.29 -24.81 -3.58
CA ILE A 223 0.86 -24.73 -3.25
C ILE A 223 0.10 -25.94 -3.84
N ARG A 224 0.35 -26.27 -5.10
CA ARG A 224 -0.28 -27.43 -5.77
C ARG A 224 0.04 -28.73 -5.04
N ARG A 225 1.29 -28.96 -4.63
CA ARG A 225 1.70 -30.13 -3.84
C ARG A 225 1.10 -30.15 -2.45
N CYS A 226 0.95 -29.00 -1.80
CA CYS A 226 0.26 -28.91 -0.50
C CYS A 226 -1.23 -29.24 -0.62
N LEU A 227 -1.87 -28.81 -1.71
CA LEU A 227 -3.30 -29.07 -1.96
C LEU A 227 -3.59 -30.52 -2.40
N GLN A 228 -2.60 -31.25 -2.93
CA GLN A 228 -2.75 -32.68 -3.28
C GLN A 228 -2.81 -33.62 -2.06
N HIS A 229 -2.39 -33.16 -0.89
CA HIS A 229 -2.38 -33.98 0.32
C HIS A 229 -3.48 -33.51 1.27
N GLU A 230 -4.49 -34.36 1.51
CA GLU A 230 -5.72 -34.00 2.24
C GLU A 230 -5.44 -33.32 3.59
N THR A 231 -4.51 -33.87 4.37
CA THR A 231 -4.11 -33.31 5.67
C THR A 231 -3.39 -31.96 5.56
N ARG A 232 -2.60 -31.74 4.50
CA ARG A 232 -1.87 -30.46 4.28
C ARG A 232 -2.78 -29.40 3.69
N SER A 233 -3.78 -29.80 2.92
CA SER A 233 -4.79 -28.90 2.35
C SER A 233 -5.60 -28.22 3.45
N LEU A 234 -5.96 -28.94 4.52
CA LEU A 234 -6.70 -28.38 5.66
C LEU A 234 -5.88 -27.37 6.45
N VAL A 235 -4.59 -27.63 6.67
CA VAL A 235 -3.66 -26.69 7.33
C VAL A 235 -3.41 -25.47 6.45
N PHE A 236 -3.23 -25.66 5.15
CA PHE A 236 -3.07 -24.55 4.22
C PHE A 236 -4.33 -23.67 4.15
N MET A 237 -5.51 -24.28 4.05
CA MET A 237 -6.79 -23.56 4.06
C MET A 237 -7.03 -22.84 5.39
N SER A 238 -6.69 -23.44 6.53
CA SER A 238 -6.83 -22.75 7.82
C SER A 238 -5.87 -21.58 7.96
N LEU A 239 -4.63 -21.69 7.47
CA LEU A 239 -3.66 -20.59 7.46
C LEU A 239 -4.09 -19.43 6.56
N VAL A 240 -4.60 -19.75 5.36
CA VAL A 240 -5.11 -18.75 4.40
C VAL A 240 -6.35 -18.05 4.94
N LEU A 241 -7.31 -18.80 5.51
CA LEU A 241 -8.53 -18.23 6.07
C LEU A 241 -8.28 -17.40 7.33
N ASN A 242 -7.25 -17.71 8.10
CA ASN A 242 -6.88 -16.96 9.31
C ASN A 242 -5.87 -15.82 9.04
N GLY A 243 -5.50 -15.56 7.78
CA GLY A 243 -4.61 -14.47 7.41
C GLY A 243 -3.20 -14.57 7.99
N ALA A 244 -2.73 -15.79 8.29
CA ALA A 244 -1.40 -15.99 8.84
C ALA A 244 -0.33 -15.68 7.78
N GLU A 245 0.67 -14.87 8.14
CA GLU A 245 1.81 -14.59 7.27
C GLU A 245 2.65 -15.86 7.06
N VAL A 246 2.87 -16.23 5.79
CA VAL A 246 3.62 -17.43 5.37
C VAL A 246 5.06 -17.43 5.90
N SER A 247 5.63 -16.26 6.18
CA SER A 247 6.96 -16.08 6.76
C SER A 247 7.13 -16.74 8.14
N LYS A 248 6.05 -16.98 8.89
CA LYS A 248 6.13 -17.64 10.21
C LYS A 248 6.22 -19.17 10.14
N LEU A 249 6.11 -19.77 8.96
CA LEU A 249 6.08 -21.24 8.78
C LEU A 249 7.46 -21.85 8.50
N THR A 250 8.46 -21.04 8.17
CA THR A 250 9.80 -21.53 7.80
C THR A 250 10.74 -21.73 8.99
N GLU A 251 10.40 -21.21 10.17
CA GLU A 251 11.30 -21.25 11.34
C GLU A 251 10.99 -22.36 12.35
N GLU A 252 9.78 -22.94 12.33
CA GLU A 252 9.47 -24.07 13.21
C GLU A 252 9.72 -25.42 12.50
N PRO A 253 10.69 -26.24 12.96
CA PRO A 253 10.82 -27.60 12.47
C PRO A 253 9.54 -28.36 12.82
N ILE A 254 8.87 -28.90 11.81
CA ILE A 254 7.66 -29.71 11.95
C ILE A 254 8.00 -30.94 12.81
N ALA A 255 7.80 -30.83 14.12
CA ALA A 255 7.90 -31.94 15.03
C ALA A 255 6.81 -32.95 14.63
N ARG A 256 7.23 -34.16 14.26
CA ARG A 256 6.30 -35.24 13.92
C ARG A 256 5.41 -35.49 15.14
N PRO A 257 4.07 -35.42 15.03
CA PRO A 257 3.21 -35.77 16.15
C PRO A 257 3.42 -37.25 16.47
N THR A 258 3.97 -37.52 17.65
CA THR A 258 3.99 -38.86 18.23
C THR A 258 2.56 -39.27 18.53
N ARG A 259 2.23 -40.52 18.20
CA ARG A 259 0.87 -41.11 18.15
C ARG A 259 0.13 -41.19 19.51
N SER A 260 0.49 -40.42 20.53
CA SER A 260 0.10 -40.66 21.92
C SER A 260 -0.78 -39.59 22.58
N THR A 261 -1.42 -38.70 21.83
CA THR A 261 -2.20 -37.60 22.45
C THR A 261 -3.61 -37.42 21.87
N CYS A 262 -4.28 -38.53 21.50
CA CYS A 262 -5.69 -38.50 21.10
C CYS A 262 -6.70 -38.68 22.26
N CYS A 263 -6.26 -38.73 23.52
CA CYS A 263 -7.17 -38.94 24.66
C CYS A 263 -6.90 -37.96 25.81
N ALA A 264 -7.20 -36.68 25.63
CA ALA A 264 -7.56 -35.77 26.72
C ALA A 264 -8.00 -34.43 26.12
N ILE A 265 -8.98 -33.78 26.76
CA ILE A 265 -9.54 -32.45 26.43
C ILE A 265 -10.80 -32.52 25.53
N MET A 266 -11.87 -33.06 26.10
CA MET A 266 -13.23 -32.57 25.87
C MET A 266 -13.74 -32.00 27.20
N PRO A 267 -13.93 -30.69 27.36
CA PRO A 267 -14.78 -30.17 28.42
C PRO A 267 -16.22 -30.13 27.94
N SER A 268 -17.05 -30.97 28.57
CA SER A 268 -18.51 -30.96 28.45
C SER A 268 -19.07 -29.60 28.87
N ARG A 269 -19.47 -28.75 27.92
CA ARG A 269 -20.26 -27.55 28.20
C ARG A 269 -21.74 -27.92 28.29
N SER A 270 -22.21 -28.00 29.53
CA SER A 270 -23.63 -27.99 29.89
C SER A 270 -24.26 -26.65 29.49
N TYR A 271 -25.27 -26.68 28.63
CA TYR A 271 -26.11 -25.53 28.32
C TYR A 271 -27.14 -25.35 29.44
N ALA A 272 -26.82 -24.51 30.42
CA ALA A 272 -27.79 -23.97 31.36
C ALA A 272 -28.28 -22.61 30.83
N ASN A 273 -29.61 -22.50 30.73
CA ASN A 273 -30.38 -21.33 30.30
C ASN A 273 -29.93 -20.03 30.99
N ALA A 274 -29.49 -19.05 30.20
CA ALA A 274 -29.40 -17.66 30.61
C ALA A 274 -30.60 -16.88 30.04
N PRO A 275 -31.35 -16.10 30.85
CA PRO A 275 -32.47 -15.29 30.37
C PRO A 275 -31.98 -14.10 29.54
N ALA A 276 -32.79 -13.76 28.52
CA ALA A 276 -32.53 -12.68 27.57
C ALA A 276 -32.36 -11.31 28.25
N PRO A 277 -31.41 -10.46 27.80
CA PRO A 277 -31.31 -9.08 28.27
C PRO A 277 -32.52 -8.28 27.78
N GLY A 278 -33.28 -7.75 28.74
CA GLY A 278 -34.42 -6.88 28.48
C GLY A 278 -34.01 -5.60 27.75
N TYR A 279 -34.72 -5.33 26.65
CA TYR A 279 -34.71 -4.05 25.97
C TYR A 279 -35.27 -2.97 26.90
N ALA A 280 -34.43 -2.04 27.33
CA ALA A 280 -34.88 -0.80 27.96
C ALA A 280 -35.37 0.16 26.87
N PRO A 281 -36.61 0.68 26.93
CA PRO A 281 -37.08 1.70 26.01
C PRO A 281 -36.34 3.01 26.26
N GLY A 282 -35.77 3.58 25.20
CA GLY A 282 -35.09 4.87 25.23
C GLY A 282 -36.05 6.04 25.55
N PRO A 283 -35.53 7.15 26.08
CA PRO A 283 -36.33 8.30 26.48
C PRO A 283 -37.00 8.98 25.28
N ALA A 284 -38.28 9.30 25.47
CA ALA A 284 -39.14 9.97 24.50
C ALA A 284 -38.61 11.37 24.14
N CYS A 285 -38.60 11.67 22.84
CA CYS A 285 -38.39 13.02 22.31
C CYS A 285 -39.46 13.98 22.82
N ILE A 286 -39.05 15.00 23.55
CA ILE A 286 -39.89 16.15 23.91
C ILE A 286 -39.94 17.08 22.69
N PRO A 287 -41.12 17.44 22.17
CA PRO A 287 -41.24 18.47 21.14
C PRO A 287 -40.98 19.85 21.75
N ALA A 288 -40.07 20.60 21.14
CA ALA A 288 -39.87 22.01 21.42
C ALA A 288 -41.10 22.81 20.98
N GLY A 289 -41.97 23.13 21.94
CA GLY A 289 -42.97 24.19 21.81
C GLY A 289 -42.27 25.56 21.84
N GLY A 290 -42.63 26.42 20.90
CA GLY A 290 -42.03 27.74 20.72
C GLY A 290 -42.68 28.88 21.50
N ALA A 291 -42.09 30.06 21.35
CA ALA A 291 -42.65 31.42 21.44
C ALA A 291 -41.47 32.35 21.04
N ALA A 292 -41.62 33.23 20.03
CA ALA A 292 -42.32 34.52 20.09
C ALA A 292 -41.68 35.47 21.10
#